data_AF-A0A5C6CNJ9-F1
#
_entry.id   AF-A0A5C6CNJ9-F1
#
_cell.length_a   1.000
_cell.length_b   1.000
_cell.length_c   1.000
_cell.angle_alpha   90.00
_cell.angle_beta   90.00
_cell.angle_gamma   90.00
#
_symmetry.space_group_name_H-M   'P 1'
#
loop_
_entity.id
_entity.type
_entity.pdbx_description
1 polymer ?
#
loop_
_entity_poly.entity_id
_entity_poly.type
_entity_poly.pdbx_seq_one_letter_code
_entity_poly.pdbx_strand_id
1 'polypeptide(L)'
;MAWRPEHLVTSGQLDNTLNGWTIGWLELDGIDERLQLKLAGNCHPDLAGWKFRIHRTAPDPPKHFGSDEPPDYSLLSRDQSGHVGDITADQMIKHFELSIDELGQRLREGEKPPFQWRRCLYLEWYSNHNGRVVIQSTRLEVERLGQRAFELTATEWREQAYRNSEEMDHFLMQLDDAIEDSPPESEDA
;
A
#
# COMPACT_ATOMS: atom_id res chain seq x y z
N MET A 1 3.13 12.32 4.88
CA MET A 1 3.86 11.69 3.75
C MET A 1 3.66 10.18 3.81
N ALA A 2 3.80 9.42 2.70
CA ALA A 2 3.58 7.96 2.69
C ALA A 2 4.61 7.24 1.81
N TRP A 3 5.07 6.07 2.26
CA TRP A 3 5.93 5.19 1.48
C TRP A 3 5.14 4.49 0.38
N ARG A 4 5.67 4.47 -0.85
CA ARG A 4 5.02 3.90 -2.04
C ARG A 4 5.93 2.95 -2.79
N PRO A 5 6.16 1.73 -2.27
CA PRO A 5 7.10 0.76 -2.84
C PRO A 5 6.44 -0.14 -3.90
N GLU A 6 5.27 0.19 -4.45
CA GLU A 6 4.48 -0.71 -5.31
C GLU A 6 5.28 -1.27 -6.49
N HIS A 7 6.17 -0.47 -7.06
CA HIS A 7 6.99 -0.84 -8.21
C HIS A 7 8.07 -1.87 -7.89
N LEU A 8 8.45 -2.00 -6.61
CA LEU A 8 9.40 -3.00 -6.14
C LEU A 8 8.70 -4.33 -5.82
N VAL A 9 7.40 -4.34 -5.54
CA VAL A 9 6.70 -5.58 -5.14
C VAL A 9 6.74 -6.62 -6.25
N THR A 10 7.39 -7.75 -6.00
CA THR A 10 7.46 -8.89 -6.94
C THR A 10 6.49 -9.99 -6.55
N SER A 11 6.39 -10.29 -5.26
CA SER A 11 5.49 -11.31 -4.72
C SER A 11 5.16 -11.04 -3.25
N GLY A 12 4.22 -11.83 -2.71
CA GLY A 12 3.86 -11.74 -1.30
C GLY A 12 2.88 -12.82 -0.89
N GLN A 13 2.64 -12.92 0.41
CA GLN A 13 1.57 -13.74 0.94
C GLN A 13 1.06 -13.10 2.22
N LEU A 14 -0.25 -12.86 2.29
CA LEU A 14 -0.92 -12.37 3.47
C LEU A 14 -1.95 -13.39 3.96
N ASP A 15 -2.21 -13.36 5.25
CA ASP A 15 -3.10 -14.25 5.96
C ASP A 15 -3.98 -13.39 6.88
N ASN A 16 -5.25 -13.24 6.50
CA ASN A 16 -6.29 -12.64 7.31
C ASN A 16 -7.35 -13.68 7.68
N THR A 17 -6.94 -14.94 7.95
CA THR A 17 -7.83 -16.00 8.44
C THR A 17 -8.16 -15.86 9.92
N LEU A 18 -7.32 -15.17 10.69
CA LEU A 18 -7.60 -14.79 12.08
C LEU A 18 -8.28 -13.42 12.12
N ASN A 19 -9.51 -13.37 12.62
CA ASN A 19 -10.25 -12.11 12.74
C ASN A 19 -9.49 -11.10 13.61
N GLY A 20 -9.34 -9.88 13.09
CA GLY A 20 -8.63 -8.77 13.73
C GLY A 20 -7.12 -8.76 13.47
N TRP A 21 -6.59 -9.69 12.67
CA TRP A 21 -5.17 -9.76 12.37
C TRP A 21 -4.91 -10.05 10.90
N THR A 22 -4.00 -9.29 10.30
CA THR A 22 -3.45 -9.54 8.97
C THR A 22 -1.95 -9.70 9.08
N ILE A 23 -1.44 -10.90 8.82
CA ILE A 23 -0.01 -11.22 8.92
C ILE A 23 0.52 -11.75 7.60
N GLY A 24 1.82 -11.64 7.36
CA GLY A 24 2.42 -12.22 6.17
C GLY A 24 3.72 -11.56 5.77
N TRP A 25 4.02 -11.57 4.48
CA TRP A 25 5.23 -10.98 3.94
C TRP A 25 5.06 -10.47 2.51
N LEU A 26 5.91 -9.53 2.13
CA LEU A 26 6.11 -9.05 0.76
C LEU A 26 7.58 -9.18 0.36
N GLU A 27 7.83 -9.47 -0.91
CA GLU A 27 9.15 -9.50 -1.52
C GLU A 27 9.29 -8.28 -2.44
N LEU A 28 10.39 -7.54 -2.25
CA LEU A 28 10.66 -6.28 -2.95
C LEU A 28 11.93 -6.44 -3.77
N ASP A 29 11.88 -6.08 -5.05
CA ASP A 29 13.03 -6.09 -5.95
C ASP A 29 14.14 -5.17 -5.42
N GLY A 30 15.39 -5.63 -5.49
CA GLY A 30 16.54 -4.93 -4.92
C GLY A 30 16.63 -4.95 -3.39
N ILE A 31 15.76 -5.69 -2.69
CA ILE A 31 15.81 -5.85 -1.24
C ILE A 31 15.90 -7.35 -0.90
N ASP A 32 17.05 -7.76 -0.37
CA ASP A 32 17.36 -9.17 -0.12
C ASP A 32 16.42 -9.83 0.90
N GLU A 33 15.88 -9.05 1.85
CA GLU A 33 15.00 -9.54 2.91
C GLU A 33 13.53 -9.21 2.66
N ARG A 34 12.68 -10.22 2.88
CA ARG A 34 11.22 -10.06 2.83
C ARG A 34 10.73 -9.14 3.92
N LEU A 35 9.91 -8.18 3.52
CA LEU A 35 9.15 -7.33 4.43
C LEU A 35 8.14 -8.20 5.19
N GLN A 36 8.28 -8.31 6.51
CA GLN A 36 7.33 -9.04 7.36
C GLN A 36 6.22 -8.10 7.81
N LEU A 37 4.97 -8.51 7.64
CA LEU A 37 3.79 -7.75 8.04
C LEU A 37 3.12 -8.43 9.24
N LYS A 38 2.90 -7.67 10.31
CA LYS A 38 2.12 -8.07 11.48
C LYS A 38 1.18 -6.93 11.86
N LEU A 39 0.01 -6.92 11.25
CA LEU A 39 -0.92 -5.81 11.32
C LEU A 39 -2.16 -6.20 12.12
N ALA A 40 -2.56 -5.34 13.05
CA ALA A 40 -3.86 -5.43 13.70
C ALA A 40 -4.94 -4.80 12.80
N GLY A 41 -6.03 -5.52 12.59
CA GLY A 41 -7.13 -5.16 11.69
C GLY A 41 -7.38 -6.18 10.59
N ASN A 42 -8.55 -6.05 9.95
CA ASN A 42 -9.01 -6.94 8.89
C ASN A 42 -8.89 -6.29 7.51
N CYS A 43 -8.78 -7.14 6.50
CA CYS A 43 -8.93 -6.73 5.10
C CYS A 43 -10.40 -6.37 4.79
N HIS A 44 -10.63 -5.79 3.61
CA HIS A 44 -11.97 -5.57 3.07
C HIS A 44 -12.71 -6.89 2.84
N PRO A 45 -14.05 -6.87 2.69
CA PRO A 45 -14.86 -8.08 2.56
C PRO A 45 -14.45 -9.05 1.44
N ASP A 46 -13.73 -8.60 0.41
CA ASP A 46 -13.24 -9.46 -0.67
C ASP A 46 -12.05 -10.34 -0.28
N LEU A 47 -11.28 -9.92 0.73
CA LEU A 47 -10.09 -10.61 1.24
C LEU A 47 -10.21 -11.04 2.71
N ALA A 48 -11.18 -10.50 3.45
CA ALA A 48 -11.40 -10.85 4.84
C ALA A 48 -11.67 -12.35 5.02
N GLY A 49 -10.96 -12.97 5.96
CA GLY A 49 -11.04 -14.41 6.21
C GLY A 49 -10.22 -15.26 5.24
N TRP A 50 -9.50 -14.66 4.28
CA TRP A 50 -8.67 -15.40 3.35
C TRP A 50 -7.19 -15.34 3.72
N LYS A 51 -6.51 -16.44 3.41
CA LYS A 51 -5.10 -16.44 3.11
C LYS A 51 -4.94 -16.27 1.60
N PHE A 52 -3.98 -15.48 1.16
CA PHE A 52 -3.81 -15.22 -0.26
C PHE A 52 -2.35 -14.93 -0.63
N ARG A 53 -1.99 -15.29 -1.87
CA ARG A 53 -0.71 -14.99 -2.49
C ARG A 53 -0.86 -13.79 -3.41
N ILE A 54 0.17 -12.95 -3.41
CA ILE A 54 0.33 -11.81 -4.29
C ILE A 54 1.46 -12.13 -5.26
N HIS A 55 1.28 -11.83 -6.53
CA HIS A 55 2.36 -11.91 -7.51
C HIS A 55 2.21 -10.84 -8.58
N ARG A 56 3.35 -10.33 -9.04
CA ARG A 56 3.39 -9.37 -10.15
C ARG A 56 3.21 -10.10 -11.48
N THR A 57 2.25 -9.65 -12.28
CA THR A 57 1.93 -10.24 -13.59
C THR A 57 2.54 -9.50 -14.76
N ALA A 58 2.92 -8.25 -14.57
CA ALA A 58 3.64 -7.46 -15.56
C ALA A 58 4.60 -6.46 -14.90
N PRO A 59 5.74 -6.16 -15.53
CA PRO A 59 6.57 -5.04 -15.10
C PRO A 59 5.78 -3.73 -15.24
N ASP A 60 6.16 -2.74 -14.43
CA ASP A 60 5.68 -1.39 -14.64
C ASP A 60 6.28 -0.83 -15.93
N PRO A 61 5.56 0.06 -16.64
CA PRO A 61 6.15 0.78 -17.76
C PRO A 61 7.41 1.54 -17.26
N PRO A 62 8.44 1.68 -18.11
CA PRO A 62 9.67 2.37 -17.73
C PRO A 62 9.33 3.74 -17.13
N LYS A 63 9.76 3.96 -15.88
CA LYS A 63 9.66 5.29 -15.28
C LYS A 63 10.72 6.16 -15.94
N HIS A 64 10.33 7.36 -16.37
CA HIS A 64 11.30 8.42 -16.62
C HIS A 64 11.37 9.19 -15.33
N PHE A 65 12.17 8.71 -14.37
CA PHE A 65 12.57 9.57 -13.27
C PHE A 65 13.07 10.87 -13.92
N GLY A 66 12.44 11.98 -13.60
CA GLY A 66 12.94 13.29 -14.01
C GLY A 66 14.29 13.55 -13.33
N SER A 67 14.51 14.76 -12.87
CA SER A 67 15.65 15.08 -12.00
C SER A 67 15.57 14.44 -10.60
N ASP A 68 14.44 13.85 -10.23
CA ASP A 68 14.19 13.39 -8.87
C ASP A 68 14.68 11.96 -8.68
N GLU A 69 15.60 11.78 -7.74
CA GLU A 69 16.12 10.49 -7.34
C GLU A 69 15.00 9.65 -6.68
N PRO A 70 14.87 8.34 -7.00
CA PRO A 70 13.90 7.50 -6.33
C PRO A 70 14.12 7.50 -4.81
N PRO A 71 13.06 7.36 -3.99
CA PRO A 71 13.22 7.24 -2.54
C PRO A 71 14.17 6.08 -2.21
N ASP A 72 15.01 6.28 -1.19
CA ASP A 72 15.84 5.19 -0.69
C ASP A 72 14.99 4.22 0.15
N TYR A 73 14.53 3.14 -0.51
CA TYR A 73 13.74 2.09 0.12
C TYR A 73 14.57 1.17 1.05
N SER A 74 15.89 1.38 1.16
CA SER A 74 16.71 0.71 2.17
C SER A 74 16.30 1.13 3.60
N LEU A 75 15.76 2.34 3.76
CA LEU A 75 15.26 2.89 5.02
C LEU A 75 13.91 2.29 5.46
N LEU A 76 13.22 1.53 4.61
CA LEU A 76 12.00 0.83 4.98
C LEU A 76 12.35 -0.32 5.94
N SER A 77 11.82 -0.29 7.17
CA SER A 77 12.04 -1.35 8.16
C SER A 77 11.56 -2.69 7.61
N ARG A 78 12.28 -3.78 7.90
CA ARG A 78 11.84 -5.12 7.48
C ARG A 78 10.72 -5.67 8.36
N ASP A 79 10.57 -5.16 9.57
CA ASP A 79 9.47 -5.48 10.48
C ASP A 79 8.38 -4.40 10.42
N GLN A 80 7.29 -4.71 9.72
CA GLN A 80 6.10 -3.87 9.60
C GLN A 80 5.05 -4.35 10.60
N SER A 81 5.21 -3.92 11.85
CA SER A 81 4.18 -4.01 12.87
C SER A 81 3.36 -2.71 12.93
N GLY A 82 2.04 -2.83 13.11
CA GLY A 82 1.14 -1.68 13.17
C GLY A 82 -0.31 -2.04 12.88
N HIS A 83 -1.04 -1.14 12.22
CA HIS A 83 -2.48 -1.29 11.95
C HIS A 83 -2.79 -1.34 10.46
N VAL A 84 -3.80 -2.15 10.09
CA VAL A 84 -4.37 -2.14 8.74
C VAL A 84 -5.07 -0.81 8.51
N GLY A 85 -4.77 -0.15 7.40
CA GLY A 85 -5.53 0.99 6.91
C GLY A 85 -6.60 0.54 5.94
N ASP A 86 -6.24 -0.02 4.80
CA ASP A 86 -7.22 -0.53 3.83
C ASP A 86 -6.53 -1.58 2.94
N ILE A 87 -7.10 -2.79 2.89
CA ILE A 87 -6.55 -3.90 2.10
C ILE A 87 -7.66 -4.53 1.27
N THR A 88 -7.61 -4.37 -0.05
CA THR A 88 -8.62 -4.89 -1.00
C THR A 88 -8.00 -5.23 -2.36
N ALA A 89 -8.58 -6.20 -3.06
CA ALA A 89 -8.28 -6.54 -4.46
C ALA A 89 -9.42 -6.19 -5.43
N ASP A 90 -10.50 -5.58 -4.93
CA ASP A 90 -11.71 -5.25 -5.72
C ASP A 90 -11.83 -3.76 -6.09
N GLN A 91 -10.84 -2.93 -5.74
CA GLN A 91 -10.83 -1.52 -6.12
C GLN A 91 -10.68 -1.37 -7.65
N MET A 92 -11.62 -0.68 -8.29
CA MET A 92 -11.58 -0.39 -9.73
C MET A 92 -10.91 0.96 -9.99
N ILE A 93 -9.83 0.96 -10.78
CA ILE A 93 -9.13 2.19 -11.17
C ILE A 93 -8.97 2.30 -12.70
N LYS A 94 -8.68 3.51 -13.18
CA LYS A 94 -8.29 3.75 -14.57
C LYS A 94 -6.85 3.28 -14.77
N HIS A 95 -6.68 2.20 -15.52
CA HIS A 95 -5.39 1.67 -15.93
C HIS A 95 -4.96 2.29 -17.25
N PHE A 96 -3.73 2.81 -17.29
CA PHE A 96 -3.07 3.32 -18.48
C PHE A 96 -1.87 2.42 -18.79
N GLU A 97 -1.60 2.17 -20.07
CA GLU A 97 -0.40 1.45 -20.53
C GLU A 97 0.80 2.39 -20.74
N LEU A 98 0.70 3.64 -20.26
CA LEU A 98 1.72 4.68 -20.37
C LEU A 98 2.47 4.84 -19.05
N SER A 99 3.70 5.37 -19.09
CA SER A 99 4.38 5.84 -17.89
C SER A 99 3.63 7.02 -17.27
N ILE A 100 3.87 7.29 -15.97
CA ILE A 100 3.24 8.41 -15.26
C ILE A 100 3.63 9.75 -15.92
N ASP A 101 4.88 9.88 -16.38
CA ASP A 101 5.39 11.10 -17.01
C ASP A 101 4.72 11.37 -18.36
N GLU A 102 4.60 10.33 -19.19
CA GLU A 102 3.94 10.42 -20.49
C GLU A 102 2.44 10.70 -20.32
N LEU A 103 1.79 10.02 -19.36
CA LEU A 103 0.39 10.29 -19.02
C LEU A 103 0.21 11.74 -18.58
N GLY A 104 1.09 12.24 -17.70
CA GLY A 104 1.07 13.61 -17.22
C GLY A 104 1.34 14.65 -18.31
N GLN A 105 2.21 14.35 -19.27
CA GLN A 105 2.43 15.19 -20.45
C GLN A 105 1.19 15.28 -21.32
N ARG A 106 0.63 14.13 -21.75
CA ARG A 106 -0.54 14.11 -22.64
C ARG A 106 -1.76 14.77 -22.01
N LEU A 107 -1.98 14.58 -20.71
CA LEU A 107 -3.06 15.26 -19.99
C LEU A 107 -2.85 16.79 -19.96
N ARG A 108 -1.62 17.28 -19.79
CA ARG A 108 -1.29 18.72 -19.87
C ARG A 108 -1.52 19.29 -21.27
N GLU A 109 -1.29 18.49 -22.30
CA GLU A 109 -1.56 18.83 -23.71
C GLU A 109 -3.06 18.77 -24.05
N GLY A 110 -3.93 18.42 -23.08
CA GLY A 110 -5.37 18.35 -23.24
C GLY A 110 -5.85 17.06 -23.93
N GLU A 111 -4.96 16.09 -24.16
CA GLU A 111 -5.34 14.80 -24.67
C GLU A 111 -6.12 13.98 -23.63
N LYS A 112 -6.86 12.98 -24.13
CA LYS A 112 -7.52 11.97 -23.30
C LYS A 112 -6.97 10.59 -23.67
N PRO A 113 -5.82 10.21 -23.09
CA PRO A 113 -5.23 8.90 -23.35
C PRO A 113 -6.24 7.78 -23.09
N PRO A 114 -6.24 6.72 -23.92
CA PRO A 114 -7.12 5.58 -23.71
C PRO A 114 -6.80 4.91 -22.38
N PHE A 115 -7.84 4.48 -21.67
CA PHE A 115 -7.71 3.76 -20.41
C PHE A 115 -8.63 2.54 -20.40
N GLN A 116 -8.31 1.61 -19.52
CA GLN A 116 -9.16 0.47 -19.21
C GLN A 116 -9.52 0.51 -17.73
N TRP A 117 -10.75 0.16 -17.38
CA TRP A 117 -11.09 -0.09 -15.99
C TRP A 117 -10.54 -1.46 -15.59
N ARG A 118 -9.66 -1.50 -14.60
CA ARG A 118 -9.11 -2.76 -14.06
C ARG A 118 -9.23 -2.76 -12.54
N ARG A 119 -9.36 -3.97 -11.97
CA ARG A 119 -9.17 -4.18 -10.55
C ARG A 119 -7.71 -3.94 -10.19
N CYS A 120 -7.46 -3.36 -9.04
CA CYS A 120 -6.13 -3.24 -8.47
C CYS A 120 -6.08 -3.85 -7.08
N LEU A 121 -4.92 -4.40 -6.74
CA LEU A 121 -4.56 -4.63 -5.36
C LEU A 121 -4.21 -3.29 -4.72
N TYR A 122 -4.92 -2.96 -3.65
CA TYR A 122 -4.65 -1.84 -2.77
C TYR A 122 -4.28 -2.38 -1.39
N LEU A 123 -3.08 -2.08 -0.92
CA LEU A 123 -2.62 -2.38 0.43
C LEU A 123 -2.21 -1.08 1.10
N GLU A 124 -2.78 -0.82 2.26
CA GLU A 124 -2.45 0.33 3.08
C GLU A 124 -2.37 -0.11 4.54
N TRP A 125 -1.30 0.33 5.20
CA TRP A 125 -1.11 0.13 6.63
C TRP A 125 -0.33 1.30 7.24
N TYR A 126 -0.46 1.42 8.56
CA TYR A 126 0.29 2.36 9.37
C TYR A 126 1.33 1.57 10.15
N SER A 127 2.58 1.70 9.75
CA SER A 127 3.73 1.09 10.40
C SER A 127 4.15 1.90 11.61
N ASN A 128 4.42 1.23 12.72
CA ASN A 128 4.97 1.86 13.92
C ASN A 128 6.38 2.44 13.68
N HIS A 129 7.10 1.95 12.66
CA HIS A 129 8.48 2.37 12.38
C HIS A 129 8.59 3.31 11.19
N ASN A 130 7.77 3.13 10.16
CA ASN A 130 7.88 3.89 8.91
C ASN A 130 6.68 4.82 8.64
N GLY A 131 5.68 4.82 9.51
CA GLY A 131 4.43 5.53 9.27
C GLY A 131 3.60 4.87 8.17
N ARG A 132 2.85 5.67 7.42
CA ARG A 132 1.93 5.17 6.39
C ARG A 132 2.67 4.58 5.19
N VAL A 133 2.29 3.36 4.80
CA VAL A 133 2.77 2.69 3.59
C VAL A 133 1.57 2.34 2.71
N VAL A 134 1.69 2.59 1.41
CA VAL A 134 0.63 2.36 0.41
C VAL A 134 1.20 1.65 -0.79
N ILE A 135 0.55 0.57 -1.22
CA ILE A 135 0.81 -0.14 -2.47
C ILE A 135 -0.50 -0.16 -3.24
N GLN A 136 -0.50 0.38 -4.46
CA GLN A 136 -1.65 0.33 -5.36
C GLN A 136 -1.19 -0.08 -6.75
N SER A 137 -1.62 -1.24 -7.24
CA SER A 137 -1.23 -1.71 -8.56
C SER A 137 -2.27 -2.63 -9.21
N THR A 138 -2.53 -2.39 -10.49
CA THR A 138 -3.30 -3.26 -11.39
C THR A 138 -2.48 -4.42 -11.93
N ARG A 139 -1.17 -4.44 -11.67
CA ARG A 139 -0.21 -5.45 -12.13
C ARG A 139 0.18 -6.42 -11.01
N LEU A 140 -0.46 -6.31 -9.85
CA LEU A 140 -0.36 -7.26 -8.74
C LEU A 140 -1.68 -8.03 -8.67
N GLU A 141 -1.61 -9.34 -8.87
CA GLU A 141 -2.76 -10.23 -8.80
C GLU A 141 -2.79 -11.00 -7.48
N VAL A 142 -4.01 -11.34 -7.04
CA VAL A 142 -4.27 -12.06 -5.80
C VAL A 142 -4.84 -13.44 -6.09
N GLU A 143 -4.17 -14.46 -5.57
CA GLU A 143 -4.62 -15.85 -5.57
C GLU A 143 -5.05 -16.24 -4.15
N ARG A 144 -6.35 -16.50 -3.94
CA ARG A 144 -6.88 -16.96 -2.65
C ARG A 144 -6.49 -18.42 -2.41
N LEU A 145 -5.98 -18.71 -1.22
CA LEU A 145 -5.48 -20.02 -0.83
C LEU A 145 -6.43 -20.68 0.17
N GLY A 146 -6.82 -21.92 -0.09
CA GLY A 146 -7.59 -22.73 0.85
C GLY A 146 -9.07 -22.34 0.93
N GLN A 147 -9.58 -22.24 2.16
CA GLN A 147 -10.97 -21.89 2.45
C GLN A 147 -11.03 -20.59 3.25
N ARG A 148 -12.14 -19.87 3.09
CA ARG A 148 -12.44 -18.67 3.85
C ARG A 148 -12.75 -19.03 5.31
N ALA A 149 -12.03 -18.42 6.24
CA ALA A 149 -12.19 -18.68 7.67
C ALA A 149 -13.37 -17.92 8.31
N PHE A 150 -13.66 -16.70 7.82
CA PHE A 150 -14.79 -15.89 8.29
C PHE A 150 -15.22 -14.89 7.22
N GLU A 151 -16.43 -14.34 7.37
CA GLU A 151 -16.92 -13.23 6.56
C GLU A 151 -17.26 -12.06 7.49
N LEU A 152 -16.94 -10.84 7.06
CA LEU A 152 -17.34 -9.65 7.79
C LEU A 152 -18.80 -9.33 7.49
N THR A 153 -19.58 -9.06 8.53
CA THR A 153 -20.90 -8.44 8.37
C THR A 153 -20.75 -6.98 7.93
N ALA A 154 -21.83 -6.41 7.36
CA ALA A 154 -21.84 -5.00 6.98
C ALA A 154 -21.62 -4.04 8.17
N THR A 155 -21.95 -4.47 9.39
CA THR A 155 -21.71 -3.68 10.61
C THR A 155 -20.24 -3.74 11.01
N GLU A 156 -19.65 -4.94 11.10
CA GLU A 156 -18.23 -5.12 11.41
C GLU A 156 -17.33 -4.42 10.39
N TRP A 157 -17.72 -4.45 9.10
CA TRP A 157 -17.02 -3.71 8.06
C TRP A 157 -17.04 -2.19 8.30
N ARG A 158 -18.21 -1.62 8.63
CA ARG A 158 -18.31 -0.19 8.95
C ARG A 158 -17.50 0.20 10.18
N GLU A 159 -17.53 -0.63 11.21
CA GLU A 159 -16.75 -0.40 12.43
C GLU A 159 -15.24 -0.48 12.15
N GLN A 160 -14.81 -1.44 11.33
CA GLN A 160 -13.42 -1.55 10.91
C GLN A 160 -13.00 -0.32 10.08
N ALA A 161 -13.80 0.09 9.10
CA ALA A 161 -13.52 1.27 8.28
C ALA A 161 -13.43 2.54 9.13
N TYR A 162 -14.27 2.68 10.15
CA TYR A 162 -14.20 3.78 11.11
C TYR A 162 -12.88 3.74 11.91
N ARG A 163 -12.49 2.58 12.47
CA ARG A 163 -11.22 2.43 13.19
C ARG A 163 -10.01 2.75 12.30
N ASN A 164 -10.03 2.30 11.05
CA ASN A 164 -8.96 2.57 10.10
C ASN A 164 -8.83 4.07 9.78
N SER A 165 -9.96 4.82 9.80
CA SER A 165 -9.94 6.28 9.66
C SER A 165 -9.40 6.99 10.91
N GLU A 166 -9.70 6.48 12.12
CA GLU A 166 -9.13 7.04 13.36
C GLU A 166 -7.60 6.87 13.41
N GLU A 167 -7.07 5.75 12.90
CA GLU A 167 -5.61 5.56 12.80
C GLU A 167 -4.95 6.55 11.84
N MET A 168 -5.63 6.96 10.76
CA MET A 168 -5.16 8.05 9.90
C MET A 168 -5.05 9.35 10.69
N ASP A 169 -6.11 9.70 11.43
CA ASP A 169 -6.16 10.95 12.21
C ASP A 169 -5.10 10.96 13.30
N HIS A 170 -4.89 9.84 13.99
CA HIS A 170 -3.83 9.69 14.98
C HIS A 170 -2.43 9.79 14.35
N PHE A 171 -2.21 9.19 13.18
CA PHE A 171 -0.96 9.36 12.44
C PHE A 171 -0.71 10.82 12.04
N LEU A 172 -1.75 11.53 11.59
CA LEU A 172 -1.64 12.96 11.26
C LEU A 172 -1.29 13.80 12.50
N MET A 173 -1.89 13.50 13.66
CA MET A 173 -1.60 14.18 14.91
C MET A 173 -0.15 13.95 15.37
N GLN A 174 0.35 12.71 15.30
CA GLN A 174 1.75 12.42 15.62
C GLN A 174 2.74 13.11 14.68
N LEU A 175 2.39 13.27 13.41
CA LEU A 175 3.21 14.03 12.47
C LEU A 175 3.23 15.52 12.81
N ASP A 176 2.10 16.11 13.21
CA ASP A 176 2.01 17.52 13.59
C ASP A 176 2.89 17.79 14.83
N ASP A 177 2.76 16.94 15.86
CA ASP A 177 3.59 17.01 17.07
C ASP A 177 5.09 16.87 16.75
N ALA A 178 5.47 15.95 15.85
CA ALA A 178 6.87 15.75 15.46
C ALA A 178 7.45 16.91 14.62
N ILE A 179 6.61 17.61 13.85
CA ILE A 179 7.00 18.80 13.10
C ILE A 179 7.15 20.00 14.04
N GLU A 180 6.26 20.15 15.03
CA GLU A 180 6.34 21.21 16.05
C GLU A 180 7.55 21.06 16.99
N ASP A 181 7.96 19.84 17.32
CA ASP A 181 9.08 19.56 18.22
C ASP A 181 10.46 19.47 17.51
N SER A 182 10.49 19.74 16.19
CA SER A 182 11.74 19.85 15.44
C SER A 182 12.41 21.21 15.70
N PRO A 183 13.65 21.25 16.22
CA PRO A 183 14.35 22.52 16.42
C PRO A 183 14.55 23.22 15.08
N PRO A 184 14.51 24.57 15.02
CA PRO A 184 14.75 25.29 13.78
C PRO A 184 16.09 24.86 13.21
N GLU A 185 16.12 24.48 11.93
CA GLU A 185 17.36 24.22 11.19
C GLU A 185 18.33 25.38 11.46
N SER A 186 19.44 25.08 12.11
CA SER A 186 20.55 26.01 12.27
C SER A 186 21.13 26.26 10.88
N GLU A 187 20.72 27.36 10.25
CA GLU A 187 21.51 28.01 9.21
C GLU A 187 22.83 28.46 9.83
N ASP A 188 23.86 27.60 9.73
CA ASP A 188 25.23 27.98 10.03
C ASP A 188 26.09 27.93 8.76
N ALA A 189 26.44 29.16 8.33
CA ALA A 189 27.60 29.62 7.54
C ALA A 189 27.58 29.55 6.01
#